data_AF-A0A4Y2E0W2-F1
#
_entry.id   AF-A0A4Y2E0W2-F1
#
_cell.length_a   1.000
_cell.length_b   1.000
_cell.length_c   1.000
_cell.angle_alpha   90.00
_cell.angle_beta   90.00
_cell.angle_gamma   90.00
#
_symmetry.space_group_name_H-M   'P 1'
#
loop_
_entity.id
_entity.type
_entity.pdbx_description
1 polymer ?
#
loop_
_entity_poly.entity_id
_entity_poly.type
_entity_poly.pdbx_seq_one_letter_code
_entity_poly.pdbx_strand_id
1 'polypeptide(L)'
;MSLVGIIYKIEHVCDLYWKYPVVVSFGIDKVRSLEFPAVTVCSLNRIYDFSNERTGDNPIHMPLIISEFRSLYHCRNGTEERKKANDSSLKFLIHYYSKDVKQRYEMGIQPSRFIKNCSFNNKICSTSDITNFTNFRYGNCIIFNKQKRGKELLRTSQIGHGNGLILELNMFHKMYTKMEHTLGLKVIIHHPMANPSAEDDGFIVSPGFETSVSLRQTIYRRLPKPYKDHCMNYGADKNNPVRNKNECIRRCIQVKNFENCRCIDQSLGVMNNLRQCNFTDVTESCCIDAVLKDMSLRSSSCSCPLPCISVNYNEIVSRALLQWSEADETVNYNLDYLYEYVEPRFSSREDTKGSLVILNIFYSTLERYIYEQKPQWQEAEIISYIGNELGLWLGLSLVAIFELFEKLVLIIKYAVSKFLTP
;
A
#
# COMPACT_ATOMS: atom_id res chain seq x y z
N MET A 1 -0.06 -44.71 38.41
CA MET A 1 -0.49 -43.30 38.61
C MET A 1 0.49 -42.32 37.97
N SER A 2 1.79 -42.36 38.29
CA SER A 2 2.78 -41.42 37.73
C SER A 2 2.90 -41.45 36.20
N LEU A 3 2.92 -42.64 35.59
CA LEU A 3 3.02 -42.77 34.13
C LEU A 3 1.82 -42.16 33.39
N VAL A 4 0.60 -42.37 33.94
CA VAL A 4 -0.64 -41.82 33.37
C VAL A 4 -0.68 -40.29 33.50
N GLY A 5 -0.21 -39.75 34.64
CA GLY A 5 -0.11 -38.31 34.86
C GLY A 5 0.82 -37.62 33.86
N ILE A 6 1.97 -38.23 33.56
CA ILE A 6 2.94 -37.70 32.59
C ILE A 6 2.38 -37.72 31.18
N ILE A 7 1.79 -38.84 30.76
CA ILE A 7 1.21 -38.96 29.41
C ILE A 7 0.17 -37.86 29.21
N TYR A 8 -0.73 -37.66 30.17
CA TYR A 8 -1.72 -36.57 30.13
C TYR A 8 -1.07 -35.18 30.05
N LYS A 9 -0.01 -34.92 30.83
CA LYS A 9 0.69 -33.63 30.82
C LYS A 9 1.42 -33.37 29.50
N ILE A 10 2.12 -34.37 28.96
CA ILE A 10 2.82 -34.27 27.68
C ILE A 10 1.79 -34.05 26.56
N GLU A 11 0.74 -34.86 26.50
CA GLU A 11 -0.34 -34.72 25.51
C GLU A 11 -0.95 -33.31 25.56
N HIS A 12 -1.25 -32.80 26.76
CA HIS A 12 -1.78 -31.45 26.93
C HIS A 12 -0.83 -30.35 26.42
N VAL A 13 0.47 -30.46 26.70
CA VAL A 13 1.46 -29.48 26.23
C VAL A 13 1.70 -29.58 24.73
N CYS A 14 1.71 -30.80 24.20
CA CYS A 14 1.71 -31.06 22.77
C CYS A 14 0.51 -30.36 22.10
N ASP A 15 -0.70 -30.58 22.60
CA ASP A 15 -1.91 -29.93 22.08
C ASP A 15 -1.84 -28.40 22.12
N LEU A 16 -1.24 -27.83 23.16
CA LEU A 16 -1.00 -26.40 23.25
C LEU A 16 0.05 -25.91 22.23
N TYR A 17 1.10 -26.69 21.99
CA TYR A 17 2.13 -26.35 21.02
C TYR A 17 1.60 -26.40 19.58
N TRP A 18 0.88 -27.45 19.21
CA TRP A 18 0.32 -27.62 17.86
C TRP A 18 -0.83 -26.65 17.54
N LYS A 19 -1.31 -25.87 18.52
CA LYS A 19 -2.17 -24.70 18.27
C LYS A 19 -1.40 -23.49 17.73
N TYR A 20 -0.07 -23.53 17.71
CA TYR A 20 0.83 -22.44 17.27
C TYR A 20 0.48 -21.07 17.89
N PRO A 21 0.37 -20.97 19.23
CA PRO A 21 0.05 -19.70 19.87
C PRO A 21 1.18 -18.68 19.67
N VAL A 22 0.79 -17.40 19.56
CA VAL A 22 1.68 -16.28 19.25
C VAL A 22 1.62 -15.26 20.37
N VAL A 23 2.78 -14.76 20.77
CA VAL A 23 2.92 -13.60 21.66
C VAL A 23 3.46 -12.42 20.87
N VAL A 24 3.04 -11.21 21.23
CA VAL A 24 3.53 -9.97 20.60
C VAL A 24 4.52 -9.30 21.54
N SER A 25 5.75 -9.14 21.06
CA SER A 25 6.79 -8.36 21.72
C SER A 25 6.74 -6.92 21.20
N PHE A 26 6.69 -5.97 22.11
CA PHE A 26 6.78 -4.53 21.80
C PHE A 26 8.16 -4.02 22.17
N GLY A 27 8.81 -3.34 21.23
CA GLY A 27 10.11 -2.70 21.44
C GLY A 27 10.12 -1.27 20.89
N ILE A 28 10.95 -0.43 21.48
CA ILE A 28 11.23 0.93 21.01
C ILE A 28 12.73 1.03 20.81
N ASP A 29 13.16 1.20 19.57
CA ASP A 29 14.58 1.42 19.28
C ASP A 29 14.82 2.89 18.93
N LYS A 30 15.75 3.52 19.65
CA LYS A 30 16.22 4.87 19.33
C LYS A 30 17.45 4.78 18.45
N VAL A 31 17.34 5.25 17.21
CA VAL A 31 18.44 5.21 16.23
C VAL A 31 19.02 6.60 15.97
N ARG A 32 20.28 6.65 15.52
CA ARG A 32 20.95 7.91 15.17
C ARG A 32 20.46 8.53 13.86
N SER A 33 19.97 7.70 12.94
CA SER A 33 19.37 8.14 11.68
C SER A 33 18.27 7.18 11.24
N LEU A 34 17.19 7.74 10.71
CA LEU A 34 16.10 7.00 10.08
C LEU A 34 16.17 7.15 8.57
N GLU A 35 15.78 6.09 7.87
CA GLU A 35 15.50 6.17 6.44
C GLU A 35 14.25 7.02 6.24
N PHE A 36 14.34 7.99 5.34
CA PHE A 36 13.19 8.81 4.99
C PHE A 36 12.23 7.98 4.12
N PRO A 37 10.92 8.04 4.32
CA PRO A 37 9.98 7.30 3.49
C PRO A 37 10.03 7.78 2.03
N ALA A 38 9.43 6.99 1.15
CA ALA A 38 9.02 7.51 -0.14
C ALA A 38 7.70 8.28 0.01
N VAL A 39 7.63 9.45 -0.62
CA VAL A 39 6.44 10.31 -0.62
C VAL A 39 5.94 10.38 -2.05
N THR A 40 4.77 9.77 -2.28
CA THR A 40 4.07 9.89 -3.55
C THR A 40 3.06 11.02 -3.48
N VAL A 41 3.08 11.93 -4.44
CA VAL A 41 2.05 12.98 -4.59
C VAL A 41 1.42 12.85 -5.96
N CYS A 42 0.10 12.71 -5.98
CA CYS A 42 -0.71 12.65 -7.18
C CYS A 42 -1.70 13.82 -7.20
N SER A 43 -1.98 14.36 -8.39
CA SER A 43 -3.11 15.27 -8.57
C SER A 43 -4.42 14.51 -8.38
N LEU A 44 -5.43 15.13 -7.75
CA LEU A 44 -6.79 14.57 -7.80
C LEU A 44 -7.39 14.70 -9.20
N ASN A 45 -6.88 15.62 -10.02
CA ASN A 45 -7.27 15.73 -11.42
C ASN A 45 -6.46 14.80 -12.31
N ARG A 46 -7.14 13.80 -12.87
CA ARG A 46 -6.57 12.75 -13.71
C ARG A 46 -6.07 13.25 -15.07
N ILE A 47 -6.81 14.16 -15.70
CA ILE A 47 -6.51 14.73 -17.01
C ILE A 47 -6.67 16.24 -16.99
N TYR A 48 -5.97 16.95 -17.85
CA TYR A 48 -6.08 18.40 -17.94
C TYR A 48 -6.96 18.79 -19.11
N ASP A 49 -7.97 19.62 -18.85
CA ASP A 49 -8.82 20.16 -19.91
C ASP A 49 -8.15 21.43 -20.48
N PHE A 50 -7.68 21.34 -21.72
CA PHE A 50 -7.16 22.49 -22.46
C PHE A 50 -8.26 23.24 -23.22
N SER A 51 -9.47 22.67 -23.29
CA SER A 51 -10.60 23.27 -23.99
C SER A 51 -11.38 24.17 -23.02
N ASN A 52 -11.49 25.45 -23.38
CA ASN A 52 -12.33 26.42 -22.66
C ASN A 52 -13.83 26.24 -22.97
N GLU A 53 -14.25 25.05 -23.44
CA GLU A 53 -15.63 24.81 -23.85
C GLU A 53 -16.52 24.65 -22.61
N ARG A 54 -17.18 25.76 -22.25
CA ARG A 54 -18.25 25.80 -21.27
C ARG A 54 -19.52 25.18 -21.86
N THR A 55 -19.53 23.87 -22.11
CA THR A 55 -20.80 23.17 -22.31
C THR A 55 -21.55 23.13 -20.98
N GLY A 56 -22.76 23.68 -20.98
CA GLY A 56 -23.59 23.98 -19.81
C GLY A 56 -24.26 22.77 -19.15
N ASP A 57 -23.65 21.58 -19.22
CA ASP A 57 -24.14 20.42 -18.48
C ASP A 57 -23.64 20.47 -17.04
N ASN A 58 -24.54 20.21 -16.09
CA ASN A 58 -24.20 20.03 -14.68
C ASN A 58 -23.10 18.98 -14.58
N PRO A 59 -21.95 19.25 -13.94
CA PRO A 59 -20.88 18.28 -13.88
C PRO A 59 -21.33 17.05 -13.10
N ILE A 60 -21.31 15.89 -13.77
CA ILE A 60 -21.47 14.60 -13.11
C ILE A 60 -20.11 14.09 -12.71
N HIS A 61 -20.07 13.56 -11.50
CA HIS A 61 -18.84 13.49 -10.76
C HIS A 61 -18.24 12.09 -10.74
N MET A 62 -16.92 12.04 -10.75
CA MET A 62 -16.21 10.76 -10.80
C MET A 62 -15.61 10.40 -9.44
N PRO A 63 -16.11 9.37 -8.76
CA PRO A 63 -15.52 8.93 -7.51
C PRO A 63 -14.28 8.11 -7.78
N LEU A 64 -13.16 8.50 -7.17
CA LEU A 64 -11.87 7.81 -7.24
C LEU A 64 -11.85 6.54 -6.36
N ILE A 65 -12.88 5.70 -6.44
CA ILE A 65 -13.09 4.48 -5.64
C ILE A 65 -12.69 3.21 -6.39
N ILE A 66 -12.51 2.10 -5.66
CA ILE A 66 -12.23 0.79 -6.28
C ILE A 66 -13.38 0.41 -7.22
N SER A 67 -13.06 0.08 -8.47
CA SER A 67 -14.04 -0.22 -9.52
C SER A 67 -14.97 0.98 -9.81
N GLU A 68 -14.39 2.05 -10.38
CA GLU A 68 -15.05 3.35 -10.57
C GLU A 68 -16.34 3.26 -11.38
N PHE A 69 -16.38 2.32 -12.32
CA PHE A 69 -17.54 2.01 -13.15
C PHE A 69 -18.81 1.73 -12.34
N ARG A 70 -18.70 1.08 -11.16
CA ARG A 70 -19.85 0.73 -10.31
C ARG A 70 -20.55 1.89 -9.67
N SER A 71 -19.85 3.00 -9.49
CA SER A 71 -20.50 4.20 -8.99
C SER A 71 -21.49 4.79 -10.00
N LEU A 72 -21.34 4.41 -11.28
CA LEU A 72 -22.08 5.00 -12.39
C LEU A 72 -23.30 4.16 -12.81
N TYR A 73 -23.35 2.88 -12.45
CA TYR A 73 -24.49 2.00 -12.68
C TYR A 73 -24.71 1.04 -11.51
N HIS A 74 -25.97 0.71 -11.24
CA HIS A 74 -26.33 -0.34 -10.29
C HIS A 74 -27.28 -1.31 -10.94
N CYS A 75 -27.05 -2.60 -10.74
CA CYS A 75 -27.89 -3.64 -11.31
C CYS A 75 -28.87 -4.18 -10.27
N ARG A 76 -30.17 -4.07 -10.57
CA ARG A 76 -31.24 -4.62 -9.77
C ARG A 76 -32.06 -5.57 -10.63
N ASN A 77 -32.18 -6.84 -10.21
CA ASN A 77 -32.92 -7.88 -10.93
C ASN A 77 -32.55 -8.03 -12.42
N GLY A 78 -31.27 -7.85 -12.77
CA GLY A 78 -30.81 -7.95 -14.16
C GLY A 78 -31.11 -6.73 -15.05
N THR A 79 -31.70 -5.67 -14.48
CA THR A 79 -31.89 -4.37 -15.15
C THR A 79 -30.89 -3.35 -14.61
N GLU A 80 -30.28 -2.58 -15.51
CA GLU A 80 -29.40 -1.47 -15.15
C GLU A 80 -30.25 -0.26 -14.72
N GLU A 81 -30.12 0.14 -13.46
CA GLU A 81 -30.63 1.43 -12.99
C GLU A 81 -29.55 2.50 -13.26
N ARG A 82 -29.56 3.06 -14.47
CA ARG A 82 -28.64 4.12 -14.88
C ARG A 82 -29.31 5.49 -14.84
N LYS A 83 -28.75 6.44 -14.09
CA LYS A 83 -29.14 7.85 -14.21
C LYS A 83 -28.58 8.39 -15.53
N LYS A 84 -29.41 9.03 -16.37
CA LYS A 84 -28.95 9.69 -17.63
C LYS A 84 -27.76 10.63 -17.40
N ALA A 85 -27.71 11.25 -16.22
CA ALA A 85 -26.60 12.09 -15.78
C ALA A 85 -25.25 11.33 -15.81
N ASN A 86 -25.19 10.04 -15.52
CA ASN A 86 -23.93 9.29 -15.47
C ASN A 86 -23.35 8.93 -16.86
N ASP A 87 -23.99 9.36 -17.96
CA ASP A 87 -23.57 8.96 -19.32
C ASP A 87 -22.27 9.61 -19.78
N SER A 88 -22.07 10.89 -19.47
CA SER A 88 -20.83 11.61 -19.78
C SER A 88 -19.63 11.04 -19.02
N SER A 89 -19.76 10.81 -17.71
CA SER A 89 -18.70 10.21 -16.87
C SER A 89 -18.37 8.78 -17.30
N LEU A 90 -19.38 7.98 -17.68
CA LEU A 90 -19.14 6.62 -18.16
C LEU A 90 -18.37 6.63 -19.49
N LYS A 91 -18.80 7.46 -20.45
CA LYS A 91 -18.10 7.63 -21.73
C LYS A 91 -16.66 8.07 -21.53
N PHE A 92 -16.44 9.03 -20.63
CA PHE A 92 -15.10 9.47 -20.26
C PHE A 92 -14.25 8.33 -19.68
N LEU A 93 -14.78 7.56 -18.71
CA LEU A 93 -14.06 6.45 -18.12
C LEU A 93 -13.70 5.35 -19.12
N ILE A 94 -14.66 4.95 -19.97
CA ILE A 94 -14.42 3.98 -21.05
C ILE A 94 -13.31 4.50 -21.95
N HIS A 95 -13.39 5.76 -22.37
CA HIS A 95 -12.37 6.37 -23.21
C HIS A 95 -11.00 6.38 -22.51
N TYR A 96 -10.91 6.89 -21.28
CA TYR A 96 -9.67 7.02 -20.55
C TYR A 96 -8.97 5.67 -20.30
N TYR A 97 -9.72 4.64 -19.92
CA TYR A 97 -9.12 3.33 -19.67
C TYR A 97 -8.78 2.53 -20.92
N SER A 98 -9.47 2.80 -22.04
CA SER A 98 -9.12 2.23 -23.35
C SER A 98 -7.77 2.72 -23.89
N LYS A 99 -7.29 3.87 -23.42
CA LYS A 99 -6.00 4.44 -23.82
C LYS A 99 -4.83 3.65 -23.24
N ASP A 100 -3.72 3.65 -23.98
CA ASP A 100 -2.48 3.06 -23.48
C ASP A 100 -1.85 3.93 -22.37
N VAL A 101 -0.79 3.42 -21.75
CA VAL A 101 -0.11 4.12 -20.65
C VAL A 101 0.50 5.45 -21.12
N LYS A 102 0.99 5.51 -22.36
CA LYS A 102 1.66 6.70 -22.90
C LYS A 102 0.67 7.83 -23.16
N GLN A 103 -0.45 7.52 -23.82
CA GLN A 103 -1.54 8.44 -24.08
C GLN A 103 -2.13 8.99 -22.78
N ARG A 104 -2.38 8.14 -21.77
CA ARG A 104 -2.83 8.62 -20.45
C ARG A 104 -1.82 9.55 -19.80
N TYR A 105 -0.53 9.25 -19.93
CA TYR A 105 0.53 10.10 -19.39
C TYR A 105 0.58 11.47 -20.09
N GLU A 106 0.34 11.52 -21.40
CA GLU A 106 0.29 12.77 -22.17
C GLU A 106 -0.95 13.62 -21.84
N MET A 107 -2.07 13.00 -21.47
CA MET A 107 -3.31 13.70 -21.06
C MET A 107 -3.23 14.32 -19.66
N GLY A 108 -2.32 13.87 -18.81
CA GLY A 108 -2.14 14.37 -17.44
C GLY A 108 -1.10 15.49 -17.32
N ILE A 109 -1.01 16.14 -16.15
CA ILE A 109 0.07 17.11 -15.88
C ILE A 109 1.41 16.41 -15.96
N GLN A 110 2.37 17.03 -16.62
CA GLN A 110 3.74 16.59 -16.51
C GLN A 110 4.27 16.83 -15.08
N PRO A 111 4.79 15.79 -14.40
CA PRO A 111 5.36 15.89 -13.05
C PRO A 111 6.35 17.05 -12.84
N SER A 112 7.12 17.39 -13.88
CA SER A 112 8.08 18.50 -13.87
C SER A 112 7.43 19.88 -13.71
N ARG A 113 6.15 20.05 -14.07
CA ARG A 113 5.41 21.32 -13.90
C ARG A 113 4.79 21.45 -12.51
N PHE A 114 4.67 20.33 -11.80
CA PHE A 114 3.95 20.24 -10.54
C PHE A 114 4.76 20.78 -9.36
N ILE A 115 6.09 20.65 -9.42
CA ILE A 115 7.02 21.05 -8.36
C ILE A 115 7.56 22.45 -8.67
N LYS A 116 7.24 23.43 -7.83
CA LYS A 116 7.87 24.75 -7.86
C LYS A 116 9.20 24.76 -7.11
N ASN A 117 9.20 24.20 -5.91
CA ASN A 117 10.38 24.12 -5.04
C ASN A 117 10.41 22.79 -4.31
N CYS A 118 11.62 22.26 -4.07
CA CYS A 118 11.84 21.03 -3.31
C CYS A 118 13.11 21.17 -2.48
N SER A 119 12.97 20.96 -1.17
CA SER A 119 14.07 20.93 -0.23
C SER A 119 13.99 19.70 0.66
N PHE A 120 15.12 19.04 0.91
CA PHE A 120 15.25 17.96 1.87
C PHE A 120 16.45 18.21 2.77
N ASN A 121 16.27 18.19 4.10
CA ASN A 121 17.32 18.52 5.07
C ASN A 121 18.02 19.87 4.75
N ASN A 122 17.23 20.91 4.42
CA ASN A 122 17.72 22.23 4.01
C ASN A 122 18.62 22.24 2.76
N LYS A 123 18.54 21.21 1.91
CA LYS A 123 19.25 21.15 0.63
C LYS A 123 18.26 20.98 -0.50
N ILE A 124 18.50 21.66 -1.62
CA ILE A 124 17.69 21.53 -2.83
C ILE A 124 17.69 20.07 -3.28
N CYS A 125 16.51 19.53 -3.55
CA CYS A 125 16.37 18.15 -4.02
C CYS A 125 17.06 17.94 -5.37
N SER A 126 17.71 16.79 -5.55
CA SER A 126 18.21 16.39 -6.86
C SER A 126 17.05 15.91 -7.74
N THR A 127 17.17 16.09 -9.06
CA THR A 127 16.25 15.47 -10.03
C THR A 127 16.23 13.94 -9.90
N SER A 128 17.32 13.34 -9.43
CA SER A 128 17.41 11.91 -9.15
C SER A 128 16.58 11.46 -7.94
N ASP A 129 16.22 12.37 -7.04
CA ASP A 129 15.36 12.16 -5.86
C ASP A 129 13.89 12.00 -6.21
N ILE A 130 13.51 12.48 -7.39
CA ILE A 130 12.14 12.44 -7.87
C ILE A 130 12.03 11.36 -8.95
N THR A 131 10.88 10.68 -8.95
CA THR A 131 10.55 9.64 -9.92
C THR A 131 9.14 9.86 -10.41
N ASN A 132 8.93 9.79 -11.72
CA ASN A 132 7.59 9.85 -12.27
C ASN A 132 6.90 8.51 -12.08
N PHE A 133 5.64 8.55 -11.68
CA PHE A 133 4.81 7.37 -11.51
C PHE A 133 3.43 7.65 -12.10
N THR A 134 2.94 6.71 -12.91
CA THR A 134 1.58 6.78 -13.44
C THR A 134 0.70 5.90 -12.58
N ASN A 135 -0.25 6.53 -11.90
CA ASN A 135 -1.34 5.82 -11.27
C ASN A 135 -2.50 5.69 -12.26
N PHE A 136 -3.09 4.51 -12.33
CA PHE A 136 -4.18 4.22 -13.25
C PHE A 136 -5.44 5.08 -13.01
N ARG A 137 -5.64 5.57 -11.79
CA ARG A 137 -6.79 6.35 -11.36
C ARG A 137 -6.48 7.83 -11.15
N TYR A 138 -5.32 8.14 -10.58
CA TYR A 138 -4.91 9.52 -10.29
C TYR A 138 -4.04 10.15 -11.40
N GLY A 139 -3.78 9.43 -12.49
CA GLY A 139 -2.94 9.93 -13.60
C GLY A 139 -1.47 10.06 -13.19
N ASN A 140 -0.87 11.20 -13.51
CA ASN A 140 0.55 11.42 -13.29
C ASN A 140 0.84 11.85 -11.85
N CYS A 141 1.81 11.17 -11.24
CA CYS A 141 2.27 11.40 -9.89
C CYS A 141 3.80 11.57 -9.84
N ILE A 142 4.27 12.18 -8.77
CA ILE A 142 5.69 12.21 -8.38
C ILE A 142 5.92 11.28 -7.20
N ILE A 143 7.09 10.65 -7.15
CA ILE A 143 7.56 9.92 -5.97
C ILE A 143 8.93 10.46 -5.57
N PHE A 144 9.00 11.07 -4.40
CA PHE A 144 10.25 11.41 -3.74
C PHE A 144 10.86 10.20 -3.05
N ASN A 145 12.18 10.06 -3.09
CA ASN A 145 12.96 9.02 -2.41
C ASN A 145 12.53 7.56 -2.73
N LYS A 146 12.13 7.29 -3.97
CA LYS A 146 11.87 5.92 -4.46
C LYS A 146 13.18 5.13 -4.57
N GLN A 147 13.19 3.87 -4.10
CA GLN A 147 14.36 3.00 -4.28
C GLN A 147 14.61 2.73 -5.77
N LYS A 148 15.82 3.07 -6.25
CA LYS A 148 16.31 2.76 -7.59
C LYS A 148 17.62 1.96 -7.49
N ARG A 149 17.97 1.21 -8.54
CA ARG A 149 19.23 0.44 -8.58
C ARG A 149 20.42 1.41 -8.56
N GLY A 150 21.38 1.19 -7.68
CA GLY A 150 22.59 2.02 -7.57
C GLY A 150 22.39 3.37 -6.88
N LYS A 151 21.22 3.62 -6.30
CA LYS A 151 20.93 4.84 -5.55
C LYS A 151 20.66 4.52 -4.08
N GLU A 152 21.36 5.21 -3.19
CA GLU A 152 21.10 5.13 -1.75
C GLU A 152 19.83 5.91 -1.38
N LEU A 153 19.12 5.38 -0.37
CA LEU A 153 17.95 6.05 0.18
C LEU A 153 18.37 7.23 1.03
N LEU A 154 17.61 8.32 0.90
CA LEU A 154 17.79 9.49 1.73
C LEU A 154 17.44 9.15 3.19
N ARG A 155 18.26 9.66 4.11
CA ARG A 155 18.11 9.48 5.56
C ARG A 155 18.03 10.84 6.24
N THR A 156 17.44 10.87 7.42
CA THR A 156 17.49 12.04 8.30
C THR A 156 17.97 11.64 9.69
N SER A 157 18.84 12.47 10.26
CA SER A 157 19.39 12.35 11.62
C SER A 157 18.87 13.44 12.54
N GLN A 158 18.00 14.32 12.05
CA GLN A 158 17.46 15.44 12.80
C GLN A 158 15.92 15.41 12.72
N ILE A 159 15.29 15.90 13.77
CA ILE A 159 13.83 15.94 13.90
C ILE A 159 13.29 17.34 13.60
N GLY A 160 11.99 17.44 13.35
CA GLY A 160 11.28 18.71 13.23
C GLY A 160 11.19 19.29 11.82
N HIS A 161 10.45 20.40 11.72
CA HIS A 161 9.89 20.97 10.50
C HIS A 161 10.92 21.24 9.38
N GLY A 162 12.12 21.73 9.72
CA GLY A 162 13.17 22.05 8.73
C GLY A 162 14.08 20.87 8.34
N ASN A 163 13.96 19.72 9.01
CA ASN A 163 14.86 18.57 8.84
C ASN A 163 14.19 17.40 8.10
N GLY A 164 13.20 17.74 7.28
CA GLY A 164 12.41 16.82 6.49
C GLY A 164 12.36 17.23 5.02
N LEU A 165 11.30 16.80 4.34
CA LEU A 165 10.97 17.18 2.97
C LEU A 165 10.01 18.36 2.98
N ILE A 166 10.33 19.40 2.21
CA ILE A 166 9.50 20.55 1.94
C ILE A 166 9.24 20.56 0.42
N LEU A 167 7.97 20.49 0.04
CA LEU A 167 7.52 20.57 -1.34
C LEU A 167 6.59 21.76 -1.51
N GLU A 168 6.92 22.66 -2.42
CA GLU A 168 5.99 23.67 -2.92
C GLU A 168 5.45 23.22 -4.26
N LEU A 169 4.15 22.97 -4.31
CA LEU A 169 3.48 22.34 -5.44
C LEU A 169 2.45 23.29 -6.05
N ASN A 170 2.39 23.29 -7.38
CA ASN A 170 1.34 23.97 -8.13
C ASN A 170 0.33 22.95 -8.62
N MET A 171 -0.90 23.04 -8.11
CA MET A 171 -1.97 22.14 -8.52
C MET A 171 -2.71 22.60 -9.77
N PHE A 172 -2.45 23.80 -10.30
CA PHE A 172 -3.13 24.34 -11.50
C PHE A 172 -4.67 24.19 -11.43
N HIS A 173 -5.29 24.66 -10.34
CA HIS A 173 -6.71 24.36 -10.05
C HIS A 173 -7.68 24.76 -11.16
N LYS A 174 -7.35 25.80 -11.95
CA LYS A 174 -8.20 26.27 -13.08
C LYS A 174 -8.26 25.30 -14.26
N MET A 175 -7.30 24.39 -14.37
CA MET A 175 -7.25 23.34 -15.40
C MET A 175 -7.90 22.03 -14.92
N TYR A 176 -8.48 22.01 -13.71
CA TYR A 176 -9.26 20.87 -13.24
C TYR A 176 -10.47 20.67 -14.14
N THR A 177 -10.70 19.42 -14.54
CA THR A 177 -11.94 19.10 -15.23
C THR A 177 -13.13 19.34 -14.31
N LYS A 178 -14.27 19.74 -14.88
CA LYS A 178 -15.50 19.92 -14.08
C LYS A 178 -16.01 18.61 -13.49
N MET A 179 -15.53 17.46 -13.96
CA MET A 179 -15.93 16.12 -13.49
C MET A 179 -15.39 15.78 -12.09
N GLU A 180 -14.38 16.49 -11.60
CA GLU A 180 -13.77 16.22 -10.29
C GLU A 180 -14.46 16.99 -9.16
N HIS A 181 -14.80 16.28 -8.07
CA HIS A 181 -15.46 16.87 -6.90
C HIS A 181 -14.54 17.66 -5.97
N THR A 182 -13.27 17.29 -5.93
CA THR A 182 -12.36 17.68 -4.86
C THR A 182 -11.10 18.24 -5.45
N LEU A 183 -10.79 19.47 -5.08
CA LEU A 183 -9.53 20.13 -5.41
C LEU A 183 -8.49 19.76 -4.36
N GLY A 184 -7.34 19.27 -4.81
CA GLY A 184 -6.23 18.98 -3.92
C GLY A 184 -5.29 17.93 -4.49
N LEU A 185 -4.35 17.51 -3.67
CA LEU A 185 -3.36 16.50 -4.02
C LEU A 185 -3.51 15.32 -3.07
N LYS A 186 -3.42 14.10 -3.61
CA LYS A 186 -3.36 12.87 -2.81
C LYS A 186 -1.90 12.60 -2.46
N VAL A 187 -1.59 12.57 -1.18
CA VAL A 187 -0.25 12.29 -0.63
C VAL A 187 -0.24 10.90 0.00
N ILE A 188 0.73 10.08 -0.36
CA ILE A 188 0.88 8.71 0.12
C ILE A 188 2.31 8.53 0.63
N ILE A 189 2.45 8.14 1.89
CA ILE A 189 3.74 7.90 2.52
C ILE A 189 3.92 6.40 2.65
N HIS A 190 4.98 5.87 2.04
CA HIS A 190 5.19 4.44 1.96
C HIS A 190 6.66 4.06 1.99
N HIS A 191 6.92 2.76 2.20
CA HIS A 191 8.27 2.24 2.18
C HIS A 191 8.92 2.45 0.79
N PRO A 192 10.19 2.89 0.69
CA PRO A 192 10.83 3.20 -0.60
C PRO A 192 10.85 2.07 -1.63
N MET A 193 10.88 0.82 -1.19
CA MET A 193 10.83 -0.33 -2.08
C MET A 193 9.41 -0.68 -2.56
N ALA A 194 8.37 -0.32 -1.78
CA ALA A 194 6.99 -0.63 -2.11
C ALA A 194 6.43 0.33 -3.17
N ASN A 195 5.51 -0.15 -4.00
CA ASN A 195 4.73 0.72 -4.88
C ASN A 195 3.61 1.40 -4.07
N PRO A 196 3.31 2.69 -4.32
CA PRO A 196 2.26 3.40 -3.60
C PRO A 196 0.89 2.80 -3.91
N SER A 197 0.08 2.62 -2.87
CA SER A 197 -1.31 2.18 -3.03
C SER A 197 -2.27 3.34 -2.80
N ALA A 198 -2.46 4.16 -3.84
CA ALA A 198 -3.24 5.39 -3.75
C ALA A 198 -4.72 5.20 -3.39
N GLU A 199 -5.23 3.98 -3.52
CA GLU A 199 -6.65 3.66 -3.34
C GLU A 199 -7.02 3.37 -1.89
N ASP A 200 -6.07 2.88 -1.09
CA ASP A 200 -6.30 2.47 0.29
C ASP A 200 -5.58 3.38 1.28
N ASP A 201 -4.41 3.90 0.90
CA ASP A 201 -3.54 4.69 1.77
C ASP A 201 -3.54 6.18 1.40
N GLY A 202 -3.03 7.00 2.31
CA GLY A 202 -2.73 8.40 2.08
C GLY A 202 -3.88 9.37 2.37
N PHE A 203 -3.55 10.66 2.39
CA PHE A 203 -4.45 11.76 2.76
C PHE A 203 -4.50 12.81 1.64
N ILE A 204 -5.51 13.67 1.68
CA ILE A 204 -5.68 14.76 0.72
C ILE A 204 -5.15 16.04 1.34
N VAL A 205 -4.37 16.80 0.57
CA VAL A 205 -3.92 18.14 0.93
C VAL A 205 -4.62 19.18 0.07
N SER A 206 -5.07 20.25 0.72
CA SER A 206 -5.87 21.31 0.09
C SER A 206 -4.99 22.46 -0.41
N PRO A 207 -5.33 23.11 -1.54
CA PRO A 207 -4.67 24.33 -1.97
C PRO A 207 -4.87 25.50 -1.02
N GLY A 208 -3.91 26.42 -1.03
CA GLY A 208 -3.92 27.62 -0.19
C GLY A 208 -3.48 27.37 1.25
N PHE A 209 -3.04 26.15 1.58
CA PHE A 209 -2.57 25.78 2.91
C PHE A 209 -1.13 25.28 2.87
N GLU A 210 -0.41 25.58 3.95
CA GLU A 210 0.78 24.86 4.35
C GLU A 210 0.35 23.67 5.22
N THR A 211 0.63 22.46 4.76
CA THR A 211 0.31 21.22 5.45
C THR A 211 1.57 20.62 6.04
N SER A 212 1.61 20.53 7.37
CA SER A 212 2.69 19.89 8.12
C SER A 212 2.30 18.47 8.50
N VAL A 213 3.19 17.53 8.24
CA VAL A 213 2.98 16.09 8.43
C VAL A 213 4.12 15.55 9.28
N SER A 214 3.81 15.30 10.54
CA SER A 214 4.74 14.68 11.49
C SER A 214 4.62 13.16 11.38
N LEU A 215 5.76 12.48 11.21
CA LEU A 215 5.86 11.04 11.08
C LEU A 215 6.39 10.38 12.35
N ARG A 216 5.89 9.17 12.63
CA ARG A 216 6.48 8.19 13.53
C ARG A 216 6.53 6.83 12.84
N GLN A 217 7.66 6.14 12.93
CA GLN A 217 7.82 4.86 12.23
C GLN A 217 7.41 3.70 13.14
N THR A 218 6.52 2.85 12.62
CA THR A 218 6.10 1.60 13.26
C THR A 218 6.37 0.43 12.33
N ILE A 219 7.03 -0.61 12.82
CA ILE A 219 7.38 -1.82 12.09
C ILE A 219 6.61 -2.98 12.69
N TYR A 220 5.88 -3.71 11.86
CA TYR A 220 5.23 -4.97 12.24
C TYR A 220 5.97 -6.14 11.62
N ARG A 221 6.34 -7.12 12.45
CA ARG A 221 6.88 -8.41 12.04
C ARG A 221 5.89 -9.50 12.44
N ARG A 222 5.36 -10.20 11.45
CA ARG A 222 4.35 -11.27 11.58
C ARG A 222 4.96 -12.62 11.24
N LEU A 223 4.37 -13.68 11.78
CA LEU A 223 4.80 -15.05 11.52
C LEU A 223 4.06 -15.67 10.33
N PRO A 224 4.75 -16.44 9.48
CA PRO A 224 4.14 -17.15 8.35
C PRO A 224 3.35 -18.37 8.84
N LYS A 225 2.81 -19.15 7.91
CA LYS A 225 2.27 -20.48 8.25
C LYS A 225 3.30 -21.30 9.06
N PRO A 226 2.88 -22.05 10.09
CA PRO A 226 1.51 -22.42 10.46
C PRO A 226 0.80 -21.47 11.46
N TYR A 227 1.37 -20.30 11.77
CA TYR A 227 0.80 -19.36 12.74
C TYR A 227 -0.41 -18.59 12.19
N LYS A 228 -1.30 -18.13 13.08
CA LYS A 228 -2.62 -17.53 12.78
C LYS A 228 -2.66 -16.53 11.61
N ASP A 229 -1.68 -15.63 11.51
CA ASP A 229 -1.68 -14.55 10.53
C ASP A 229 -1.36 -15.04 9.10
N HIS A 230 -0.77 -16.23 8.96
CA HIS A 230 -0.38 -16.84 7.69
C HIS A 230 0.34 -15.86 6.75
N CYS A 231 1.22 -15.02 7.30
CA CYS A 231 1.76 -13.89 6.56
C CYS A 231 2.52 -14.32 5.29
N MET A 232 2.61 -13.42 4.32
CA MET A 232 3.32 -13.65 3.06
C MET A 232 4.39 -12.59 2.78
N ASN A 233 5.51 -13.01 2.19
CA ASN A 233 6.54 -12.11 1.69
C ASN A 233 6.27 -11.73 0.23
N TYR A 234 5.52 -10.65 0.02
CA TYR A 234 5.24 -10.13 -1.32
C TYR A 234 6.52 -9.68 -2.03
N GLY A 235 6.64 -9.98 -3.33
CA GLY A 235 7.79 -9.60 -4.15
C GLY A 235 9.11 -10.35 -3.86
N ALA A 236 9.12 -11.34 -2.95
CA ALA A 236 10.31 -12.17 -2.69
C ALA A 236 10.58 -13.18 -3.82
N ASP A 237 9.52 -13.71 -4.43
CA ASP A 237 9.61 -14.60 -5.58
C ASP A 237 9.61 -13.77 -6.88
N LYS A 238 10.67 -13.90 -7.68
CA LYS A 238 10.78 -13.22 -8.98
C LYS A 238 9.73 -13.70 -9.99
N ASN A 239 9.22 -14.91 -9.82
CA ASN A 239 8.20 -15.49 -10.70
C ASN A 239 6.78 -15.08 -10.30
N ASN A 240 6.59 -14.55 -9.08
CA ASN A 240 5.30 -14.07 -8.64
C ASN A 240 5.14 -12.58 -9.02
N PRO A 241 4.18 -12.24 -9.91
CA PRO A 241 3.94 -10.85 -10.29
C PRO A 241 3.41 -9.99 -9.14
N VAL A 242 2.85 -10.56 -8.08
CA VAL A 242 2.18 -9.82 -7.00
C VAL A 242 3.19 -9.19 -6.03
N ARG A 243 3.22 -7.85 -5.99
CA ARG A 243 4.21 -7.09 -5.20
C ARG A 243 3.70 -6.55 -3.88
N ASN A 244 2.39 -6.50 -3.67
CA ASN A 244 1.79 -6.08 -2.40
C ASN A 244 0.40 -6.72 -2.22
N LYS A 245 -0.16 -6.55 -1.02
CA LYS A 245 -1.49 -7.07 -0.66
C LYS A 245 -2.61 -6.53 -1.57
N ASN A 246 -2.54 -5.27 -1.96
CA ASN A 246 -3.64 -4.63 -2.70
C ASN A 246 -3.67 -5.10 -4.15
N GLU A 247 -2.50 -5.32 -4.75
CA GLU A 247 -2.36 -6.00 -6.04
C GLU A 247 -2.91 -7.44 -5.98
N CYS A 248 -2.67 -8.16 -4.88
CA CYS A 248 -3.28 -9.49 -4.66
C CYS A 248 -4.81 -9.40 -4.69
N ILE A 249 -5.39 -8.45 -3.96
CA ILE A 249 -6.85 -8.26 -3.87
C ILE A 249 -7.42 -7.94 -5.25
N ARG A 250 -6.84 -6.97 -5.98
CA ARG A 250 -7.31 -6.61 -7.33
C ARG A 250 -7.21 -7.78 -8.30
N ARG A 251 -6.12 -8.56 -8.25
CA ARG A 251 -5.96 -9.74 -9.10
C ARG A 251 -6.99 -10.81 -8.76
N CYS A 252 -7.27 -11.03 -7.48
CA CYS A 252 -8.31 -11.96 -7.04
C CYS A 252 -9.69 -11.56 -7.58
N ILE A 253 -10.04 -10.27 -7.50
CA ILE A 253 -11.29 -9.75 -8.06
C ILE A 253 -11.35 -9.99 -9.57
N GLN A 254 -10.27 -9.74 -10.30
CA GLN A 254 -10.23 -9.99 -11.74
C GLN A 254 -10.37 -11.46 -12.11
N VAL A 255 -9.76 -12.36 -11.34
CA VAL A 255 -9.91 -13.81 -11.53
C VAL A 255 -11.38 -14.20 -11.40
N LYS A 256 -12.08 -13.69 -10.37
CA LYS A 256 -13.51 -13.96 -10.17
C LYS A 256 -14.38 -13.33 -11.26
N ASN A 257 -14.08 -12.11 -11.69
CA ASN A 257 -14.75 -11.48 -12.82
C ASN A 257 -14.58 -12.31 -14.10
N PHE A 258 -13.37 -12.80 -14.38
CA PHE A 258 -13.10 -13.57 -15.58
C PHE A 258 -13.73 -14.98 -15.55
N GLU A 259 -13.75 -15.65 -14.40
CA GLU A 259 -14.40 -16.95 -14.21
C GLU A 259 -15.90 -16.88 -14.50
N ASN A 260 -16.58 -15.84 -13.98
CA ASN A 260 -18.03 -15.71 -14.06
C ASN A 260 -18.52 -14.95 -15.30
N CYS A 261 -17.83 -13.89 -15.71
CA CYS A 261 -18.25 -12.97 -16.77
C CYS A 261 -17.42 -13.05 -18.06
N ARG A 262 -16.33 -13.83 -18.08
CA ARG A 262 -15.42 -13.98 -19.24
C ARG A 262 -14.76 -12.68 -19.71
N CYS A 263 -14.72 -11.67 -18.85
CA CYS A 263 -14.06 -10.39 -19.09
C CYS A 263 -13.59 -9.78 -17.76
N ILE A 264 -12.73 -8.76 -17.82
CA ILE A 264 -12.15 -8.09 -16.67
C ILE A 264 -12.55 -6.61 -16.57
N ASP A 265 -12.55 -6.08 -15.34
CA ASP A 265 -12.78 -4.65 -15.08
C ASP A 265 -11.50 -3.87 -15.33
N GLN A 266 -11.44 -3.15 -16.45
CA GLN A 266 -10.26 -2.37 -16.82
C GLN A 266 -9.82 -1.36 -15.74
N SER A 267 -10.73 -0.84 -14.90
CA SER A 267 -10.43 0.16 -13.86
C SER A 267 -9.51 -0.34 -12.73
N LEU A 268 -9.35 -1.67 -12.59
CA LEU A 268 -8.46 -2.27 -11.57
C LEU A 268 -6.98 -2.29 -11.97
N GLY A 269 -6.67 -2.05 -13.26
CA GLY A 269 -5.31 -1.86 -13.77
C GLY A 269 -4.38 -3.08 -13.65
N VAL A 270 -4.91 -4.28 -13.42
CA VAL A 270 -4.15 -5.54 -13.35
C VAL A 270 -4.73 -6.56 -14.32
N MET A 271 -3.87 -7.48 -14.80
CA MET A 271 -4.23 -8.51 -15.80
C MET A 271 -4.71 -7.92 -17.14
N ASN A 272 -4.19 -6.75 -17.54
CA ASN A 272 -4.61 -5.99 -18.73
C ASN A 272 -4.44 -6.75 -20.07
N ASN A 273 -3.80 -7.92 -20.06
CA ASN A 273 -3.68 -8.83 -21.20
C ASN A 273 -4.95 -9.66 -21.48
N LEU A 274 -5.93 -9.66 -20.58
CA LEU A 274 -7.22 -10.33 -20.76
C LEU A 274 -8.27 -9.43 -21.42
N ARG A 275 -9.35 -10.05 -21.92
CA ARG A 275 -10.50 -9.35 -22.54
C ARG A 275 -11.14 -8.39 -21.54
N GLN A 276 -11.22 -7.11 -21.90
CA GLN A 276 -11.88 -6.06 -21.11
C GLN A 276 -13.40 -6.15 -21.28
N CYS A 277 -14.15 -5.93 -20.20
CA CYS A 277 -15.61 -5.89 -20.27
C CYS A 277 -16.09 -4.62 -20.98
N ASN A 278 -17.14 -4.75 -21.77
CA ASN A 278 -17.86 -3.66 -22.36
C ASN A 278 -18.89 -3.10 -21.37
N PHE A 279 -18.55 -2.00 -20.70
CA PHE A 279 -19.46 -1.33 -19.77
C PHE A 279 -20.65 -0.62 -20.44
N THR A 280 -20.74 -0.59 -21.77
CA THR A 280 -21.97 -0.19 -22.47
C THR A 280 -22.97 -1.34 -22.62
N ASP A 281 -22.50 -2.58 -22.44
CA ASP A 281 -23.36 -3.77 -22.42
C ASP A 281 -23.85 -4.02 -21.00
N VAL A 282 -25.17 -3.95 -20.82
CA VAL A 282 -25.86 -4.19 -19.55
C VAL A 282 -25.53 -5.58 -18.99
N THR A 283 -25.35 -6.58 -19.85
CA THR A 283 -25.12 -7.95 -19.40
C THR A 283 -23.74 -8.10 -18.75
N GLU A 284 -22.70 -7.53 -19.36
CA GLU A 284 -21.34 -7.58 -18.85
C GLU A 284 -21.16 -6.67 -17.62
N SER A 285 -21.74 -5.46 -17.66
CA SER A 285 -21.69 -4.52 -16.53
C SER A 285 -22.38 -5.09 -15.29
N CYS A 286 -23.60 -5.64 -15.43
CA CYS A 286 -24.32 -6.27 -14.34
C CYS A 286 -23.67 -7.56 -13.84
N CYS A 287 -23.01 -8.31 -14.71
CA CYS A 287 -22.28 -9.50 -14.29
C CYS A 287 -21.15 -9.13 -13.33
N ILE A 288 -20.29 -8.18 -13.70
CA ILE A 288 -19.20 -7.75 -12.81
C ILE A 288 -19.78 -7.22 -11.50
N ASP A 289 -20.80 -6.37 -11.54
CA ASP A 289 -21.44 -5.83 -10.33
C ASP A 289 -21.87 -6.93 -9.37
N ALA A 290 -22.56 -7.94 -9.89
CA ALA A 290 -23.00 -9.12 -9.16
C ALA A 290 -21.85 -9.93 -8.56
N VAL A 291 -20.73 -10.12 -9.29
CA VAL A 291 -19.56 -10.87 -8.78
C VAL A 291 -19.01 -10.23 -7.52
N LEU A 292 -18.70 -8.94 -7.53
CA LEU A 292 -18.16 -8.29 -6.33
C LEU A 292 -19.20 -8.15 -5.21
N LYS A 293 -20.50 -8.07 -5.53
CA LYS A 293 -21.56 -8.13 -4.52
C LYS A 293 -21.61 -9.51 -3.84
N ASP A 294 -21.46 -10.59 -4.60
CA ASP A 294 -21.32 -11.94 -4.02
C ASP A 294 -20.03 -12.06 -3.20
N MET A 295 -18.92 -11.49 -3.68
CA MET A 295 -17.66 -11.46 -2.94
C MET A 295 -17.72 -10.63 -1.65
N SER A 296 -18.51 -9.55 -1.60
CA SER A 296 -18.66 -8.74 -0.38
C SER A 296 -19.55 -9.43 0.66
N LEU A 297 -20.53 -10.22 0.21
CA LEU A 297 -21.38 -11.04 1.07
C LEU A 297 -20.66 -12.30 1.58
N ARG A 298 -19.77 -12.89 0.77
CA ARG A 298 -18.97 -14.06 1.13
C ARG A 298 -17.60 -13.63 1.66
N SER A 299 -17.45 -13.60 2.98
CA SER A 299 -16.26 -13.12 3.71
C SER A 299 -14.90 -13.79 3.36
N SER A 300 -14.87 -14.86 2.55
CA SER A 300 -13.67 -15.66 2.29
C SER A 300 -13.21 -15.77 0.82
N SER A 301 -13.68 -14.92 -0.10
CA SER A 301 -13.40 -15.12 -1.53
C SER A 301 -11.93 -14.90 -1.97
N CYS A 302 -11.10 -14.18 -1.20
CA CYS A 302 -9.73 -13.83 -1.61
C CYS A 302 -8.70 -14.16 -0.53
N SER A 303 -7.79 -15.10 -0.82
CA SER A 303 -6.66 -15.46 0.07
C SER A 303 -5.48 -14.50 -0.12
N CYS A 304 -5.61 -13.28 0.39
CA CYS A 304 -4.54 -12.27 0.38
C CYS A 304 -4.08 -11.93 1.81
N PRO A 305 -3.18 -12.73 2.40
CA PRO A 305 -2.74 -12.55 3.79
C PRO A 305 -1.94 -11.25 3.97
N LEU A 306 -1.75 -10.85 5.23
CA LEU A 306 -0.92 -9.69 5.56
C LEU A 306 0.55 -9.93 5.23
N PRO A 307 1.31 -8.88 4.89
CA PRO A 307 2.76 -9.01 4.71
C PRO A 307 3.44 -9.39 6.03
N CYS A 308 4.48 -10.23 5.94
CA CYS A 308 5.26 -10.60 7.12
C CYS A 308 6.02 -9.41 7.71
N ILE A 309 6.49 -8.49 6.88
CA ILE A 309 7.11 -7.24 7.30
C ILE A 309 6.31 -6.10 6.70
N SER A 310 5.77 -5.22 7.55
CA SER A 310 5.16 -3.97 7.11
C SER A 310 5.71 -2.79 7.91
N VAL A 311 6.03 -1.71 7.20
CA VAL A 311 6.46 -0.45 7.78
C VAL A 311 5.33 0.56 7.59
N ASN A 312 4.80 1.05 8.69
CA ASN A 312 3.79 2.08 8.74
C ASN A 312 4.42 3.39 9.22
N TYR A 313 4.04 4.50 8.61
CA TYR A 313 4.43 5.84 9.02
C TYR A 313 3.20 6.48 9.62
N ASN A 314 3.07 6.48 10.95
CA ASN A 314 1.93 7.09 11.62
C ASN A 314 1.98 8.61 11.42
N GLU A 315 1.09 9.13 10.59
CA GLU A 315 1.03 10.55 10.25
C GLU A 315 0.18 11.34 11.24
N ILE A 316 0.68 12.50 11.66
CA ILE A 316 -0.11 13.54 12.31
C ILE A 316 -0.10 14.74 11.38
N VAL A 317 -1.26 15.07 10.84
CA VAL A 317 -1.44 16.13 9.84
C VAL A 317 -2.00 17.38 10.50
N SER A 318 -1.32 18.51 10.33
CA SER A 318 -1.80 19.84 10.68
C SER A 318 -1.71 20.76 9.47
N ARG A 319 -2.53 21.81 9.46
CA ARG A 319 -2.57 22.76 8.33
C ARG A 319 -2.74 24.18 8.82
N ALA A 320 -2.10 25.11 8.13
CA ALA A 320 -2.24 26.55 8.32
C ALA A 320 -2.53 27.23 6.98
N LEU A 321 -3.34 28.29 7.01
CA LEU A 321 -3.64 29.06 5.80
C LEU A 321 -2.38 29.80 5.36
N LEU A 322 -2.07 29.75 4.06
CA LEU A 322 -0.97 30.53 3.50
C LEU A 322 -1.35 32.02 3.54
N GLN A 323 -0.50 32.83 4.16
CA GLN A 323 -0.64 34.28 4.11
C GLN A 323 -0.09 34.76 2.77
N TRP A 324 -0.98 35.29 1.93
CA TRP A 324 -0.59 36.03 0.74
C TRP A 324 -0.30 37.46 1.20
N SER A 325 0.97 37.85 1.25
CA SER A 325 1.29 39.26 1.48
C SER A 325 1.13 40.03 0.18
N GLU A 326 0.41 41.16 0.23
CA GLU A 326 0.36 42.12 -0.88
C GLU A 326 1.76 42.69 -1.20
N ALA A 327 2.72 42.58 -0.27
CA ALA A 327 4.11 42.99 -0.47
C ALA A 327 4.88 42.15 -1.52
N ASP A 328 4.43 40.92 -1.80
CA ASP A 328 5.02 40.05 -2.83
C ASP A 328 4.67 40.52 -4.27
N GLU A 329 3.84 41.57 -4.41
CA GLU A 329 3.64 42.27 -5.67
C GLU A 329 4.92 42.97 -6.16
N THR A 330 5.83 43.34 -5.23
CA THR A 330 7.01 44.18 -5.50
C THR A 330 8.35 43.45 -5.53
N VAL A 331 8.42 42.18 -5.12
CA VAL A 331 9.67 41.40 -5.21
C VAL A 331 9.79 40.82 -6.62
N ASN A 332 10.29 41.66 -7.52
CA ASN A 332 10.72 41.33 -8.86
C ASN A 332 11.96 40.41 -8.81
N TYR A 333 11.78 39.13 -8.49
CA TYR A 333 12.75 38.12 -8.91
C TYR A 333 12.57 37.95 -10.41
N ASN A 334 13.64 38.17 -11.17
CA ASN A 334 13.80 37.92 -12.61
C ASN A 334 13.50 36.44 -12.97
N LEU A 335 12.27 35.99 -12.76
CA LEU A 335 11.76 34.70 -13.20
C LEU A 335 11.23 34.77 -14.64
N ASP A 336 11.08 35.96 -15.20
CA ASP A 336 10.68 36.17 -16.62
C ASP A 336 11.59 35.44 -17.62
N TYR A 337 12.88 35.26 -17.31
CA TYR A 337 13.81 34.59 -18.23
C TYR A 337 13.64 33.06 -18.32
N LEU A 338 12.85 32.42 -17.44
CA LEU A 338 12.57 30.97 -17.56
C LEU A 338 11.15 30.64 -18.05
N TYR A 339 10.26 31.64 -18.13
CA TYR A 339 8.87 31.46 -18.61
C TYR A 339 8.69 31.79 -20.10
N GLU A 340 9.72 32.31 -20.77
CA GLU A 340 9.66 32.79 -22.17
C GLU A 340 9.57 31.67 -23.24
N TYR A 341 9.61 30.39 -22.84
CA TYR A 341 9.39 29.24 -23.74
C TYR A 341 8.06 28.50 -23.52
N VAL A 342 7.16 29.04 -22.69
CA VAL A 342 5.88 28.42 -22.36
C VAL A 342 4.74 29.20 -23.03
N GLU A 343 3.84 28.49 -23.71
CA GLU A 343 2.72 29.08 -24.47
C GLU A 343 1.99 30.19 -23.68
N PRO A 344 1.73 31.36 -24.31
CA PRO A 344 1.33 32.60 -23.63
C PRO A 344 -0.13 32.64 -23.17
N ARG A 345 -0.85 31.50 -23.11
CA ARG A 345 -2.30 31.49 -22.89
C ARG A 345 -2.76 31.39 -21.43
N PHE A 346 -1.87 31.11 -20.47
CA PHE A 346 -2.28 30.84 -19.07
C PHE A 346 -1.30 31.35 -18.00
N SER A 347 -0.50 32.35 -18.34
CA SER A 347 0.50 32.95 -17.45
C SER A 347 0.03 34.29 -16.88
N SER A 348 -1.12 34.31 -16.18
CA SER A 348 -1.47 35.49 -15.37
C SER A 348 -1.02 35.28 -13.93
N ARG A 349 -0.45 36.32 -13.31
CA ARG A 349 0.05 36.33 -11.92
C ARG A 349 -1.08 36.13 -10.89
N GLU A 350 -2.35 36.25 -11.31
CA GLU A 350 -3.56 35.90 -10.54
C GLU A 350 -3.94 34.41 -10.60
N ASP A 351 -3.38 33.61 -11.52
CA ASP A 351 -3.64 32.15 -11.63
C ASP A 351 -2.97 31.33 -10.51
N THR A 352 -2.02 31.91 -9.78
CA THR A 352 -1.28 31.28 -8.69
C THR A 352 -1.98 31.43 -7.33
N LYS A 353 -2.83 32.46 -7.17
CA LYS A 353 -3.62 32.72 -5.95
C LYS A 353 -4.65 31.59 -5.81
N GLY A 354 -4.39 30.65 -4.89
CA GLY A 354 -5.24 29.47 -4.66
C GLY A 354 -4.86 28.18 -5.39
N SER A 355 -3.72 28.14 -6.11
CA SER A 355 -3.17 26.87 -6.68
C SER A 355 -1.96 26.32 -5.92
N LEU A 356 -1.43 27.07 -4.96
CA LEU A 356 -0.22 26.71 -4.23
C LEU A 356 -0.54 25.76 -3.06
N VAL A 357 0.23 24.69 -2.92
CA VAL A 357 0.24 23.81 -1.76
C VAL A 357 1.66 23.75 -1.24
N ILE A 358 1.85 24.00 0.06
CA ILE A 358 3.14 23.74 0.73
C ILE A 358 2.97 22.48 1.57
N LEU A 359 3.85 21.51 1.39
CA LEU A 359 3.81 20.22 2.07
C LEU A 359 5.13 19.97 2.79
N ASN A 360 5.07 19.92 4.12
CA ASN A 360 6.22 19.67 4.99
C ASN A 360 6.07 18.32 5.66
N ILE A 361 6.99 17.39 5.39
CA ILE A 361 6.96 16.04 5.93
C ILE A 361 8.26 15.80 6.71
N PHE A 362 8.15 15.47 7.99
CA PHE A 362 9.32 15.28 8.86
C PHE A 362 9.06 14.25 9.95
N TYR A 363 10.12 13.67 10.53
CA TYR A 363 9.96 12.82 11.72
C TYR A 363 9.84 13.67 12.99
N SER A 364 8.85 13.34 13.83
CA SER A 364 8.76 13.91 15.18
C SER A 364 9.78 13.31 16.14
N THR A 365 10.16 12.05 15.91
CA THR A 365 11.07 11.28 16.76
C THR A 365 11.94 10.36 15.89
N LEU A 366 13.19 10.11 16.29
CA LEU A 366 14.06 9.08 15.66
C LEU A 366 13.88 7.69 16.28
N GLU A 367 12.73 7.46 16.91
CA GLU A 367 12.36 6.18 17.51
C GLU A 367 11.57 5.35 16.50
N ARG A 368 11.90 4.06 16.41
CA ARG A 368 11.09 3.07 15.69
C ARG A 368 10.37 2.18 16.69
N TYR A 369 9.05 2.11 16.54
CA TYR A 369 8.20 1.21 17.32
C TYR A 369 8.15 -0.14 16.60
N ILE A 370 8.49 -1.22 17.28
CA ILE A 370 8.55 -2.55 16.69
C ILE A 370 7.56 -3.47 17.40
N TYR A 371 6.61 -4.00 16.64
CA TYR A 371 5.68 -5.04 17.07
C TYR A 371 6.10 -6.34 16.39
N GLU A 372 6.66 -7.26 17.16
CA GLU A 372 7.18 -8.53 16.66
C GLU A 372 6.39 -9.70 17.23
N GLN A 373 5.75 -10.47 16.34
CA GLN A 373 5.15 -11.74 16.68
C GLN A 373 6.24 -12.78 16.89
N LYS A 374 6.22 -13.43 18.05
CA LYS A 374 7.09 -14.55 18.38
C LYS A 374 6.23 -15.77 18.71
N PRO A 375 6.69 -16.99 18.39
CA PRO A 375 6.07 -18.19 18.92
C PRO A 375 6.03 -18.10 20.44
N GLN A 376 4.89 -18.42 21.06
CA GLN A 376 4.81 -18.44 22.53
C GLN A 376 5.75 -19.49 23.12
N TRP A 377 5.94 -20.59 22.40
CA TRP A 377 6.81 -21.70 22.77
C TRP A 377 7.88 -21.88 21.70
N GLN A 378 9.14 -21.80 22.11
CA GLN A 378 10.25 -22.21 21.25
C GLN A 378 10.42 -23.74 21.29
N GLU A 379 10.98 -24.32 20.23
CA GLU A 379 11.23 -25.77 20.15
C GLU A 379 12.04 -26.29 21.35
N ALA A 380 13.05 -25.52 21.77
CA ALA A 380 13.87 -25.83 22.93
C ALA A 380 13.09 -25.81 24.26
N GLU A 381 12.11 -24.91 24.41
CA GLU A 381 11.31 -24.80 25.64
C GLU A 381 10.41 -26.03 25.83
N ILE A 382 9.90 -26.61 24.74
CA ILE A 382 9.07 -27.82 24.80
C ILE A 382 9.90 -29.03 25.17
N ILE A 383 11.08 -29.18 24.57
CA ILE A 383 12.00 -30.27 24.93
C ILE A 383 12.40 -30.15 26.40
N SER A 384 12.67 -28.92 26.87
CA SER A 384 12.96 -28.65 28.27
C SER A 384 11.76 -28.99 29.18
N TYR A 385 10.54 -28.61 28.79
CA TYR A 385 9.33 -28.93 29.55
C TYR A 385 9.10 -30.45 29.66
N ILE A 386 9.20 -31.17 28.55
CA ILE A 386 9.07 -32.64 28.52
C ILE A 386 10.14 -33.30 29.38
N GLY A 387 11.39 -32.84 29.27
CA GLY A 387 12.50 -33.33 30.08
C GLY A 387 12.27 -33.11 31.58
N ASN A 388 11.72 -31.95 31.96
CA ASN A 388 11.39 -31.64 33.34
C ASN A 388 10.30 -32.56 33.90
N GLU A 389 9.20 -32.79 33.15
CA GLU A 389 8.13 -33.70 33.58
C GLU A 389 8.63 -35.15 33.69
N LEU A 390 9.44 -35.63 32.75
CA LEU A 390 10.05 -36.97 32.81
C LEU A 390 10.98 -37.12 34.03
N GLY A 391 11.79 -36.11 34.30
CA GLY A 391 12.70 -36.08 35.45
C GLY A 391 11.95 -36.03 36.78
N LEU A 392 10.91 -35.18 36.89
CA LEU A 392 10.15 -34.99 38.12
C LEU A 392 9.32 -36.22 38.50
N TRP A 393 8.63 -36.83 37.54
CA TRP A 393 7.68 -37.91 37.84
C TRP A 393 8.29 -39.31 37.82
N LEU A 394 9.30 -39.56 36.98
CA LEU A 394 9.94 -40.87 36.83
C LEU A 394 11.38 -40.91 37.34
N GLY A 395 11.98 -39.76 37.68
CA GLY A 395 13.41 -39.69 37.97
C GLY A 395 14.27 -40.02 36.74
N LEU A 396 13.69 -39.99 35.53
CA LEU A 396 14.40 -40.32 34.31
C LEU A 396 15.27 -39.15 33.88
N SER A 397 16.56 -39.39 33.77
CA SER A 397 17.49 -38.49 33.11
C SER A 397 17.59 -38.82 31.62
N LEU A 398 18.13 -37.89 30.83
CA LEU A 398 18.43 -38.14 29.42
C LEU A 398 19.36 -39.34 29.23
N VAL A 399 20.31 -39.54 30.15
CA VAL A 399 21.23 -40.68 30.15
C VAL A 399 20.46 -41.99 30.36
N ALA A 400 19.52 -42.03 31.31
CA ALA A 400 18.70 -43.20 31.55
C ALA A 400 17.84 -43.58 30.32
N ILE A 401 17.37 -42.59 29.53
CA ILE A 401 16.66 -42.85 28.27
C ILE A 401 17.59 -43.51 27.24
N PHE A 402 18.83 -43.03 27.10
CA PHE A 402 19.81 -43.63 26.20
C PHE A 402 20.19 -45.07 26.61
N GLU A 403 20.36 -45.35 27.90
CA GLU A 403 20.60 -46.71 28.39
C GLU A 403 19.43 -47.65 28.08
N LEU A 404 18.19 -47.16 28.21
CA LEU A 404 16.98 -47.93 27.91
C LEU A 404 16.88 -48.22 26.40
N PHE A 405 17.26 -47.26 25.57
CA PHE A 405 17.33 -47.41 24.12
C PHE A 405 18.42 -48.41 23.71
N GLU A 406 19.62 -48.36 24.30
CA GLU A 406 20.69 -49.32 24.05
C GLU A 406 20.25 -50.74 24.39
N LYS A 407 19.65 -50.96 25.56
CA LYS A 407 19.13 -52.28 25.95
C LYS A 407 18.03 -52.76 25.01
N LEU A 408 17.13 -51.89 24.55
CA LEU A 408 16.13 -52.22 23.54
C LEU A 408 16.78 -52.68 22.23
N VAL A 409 17.79 -51.95 21.74
CA VAL A 409 18.54 -52.32 20.53
C VAL A 409 19.24 -53.67 20.70
N LEU A 410 19.86 -53.93 21.85
CA LEU A 410 20.50 -55.21 22.16
C LEU A 410 19.48 -56.37 22.20
N ILE A 411 18.30 -56.15 22.80
CA ILE A 411 17.22 -57.14 22.84
C ILE A 411 16.69 -57.41 21.44
N ILE A 412 16.46 -56.37 20.63
CA ILE A 412 16.02 -56.53 19.24
C ILE A 412 17.08 -57.30 18.45
N LYS A 413 18.36 -56.95 18.59
CA LYS A 413 19.47 -57.64 17.93
C LYS A 413 19.52 -59.12 18.35
N TYR A 414 19.32 -59.43 19.63
CA TYR A 414 19.25 -60.80 20.13
C TYR A 414 18.03 -61.57 19.58
N ALA A 415 16.85 -60.93 19.56
CA ALA A 415 15.63 -61.52 19.02
C ALA A 415 15.76 -61.80 17.52
N VAL A 416 16.33 -60.85 16.76
CA VAL A 416 16.64 -60.98 15.34
C VAL A 416 17.68 -62.07 15.11
N SER A 417 18.76 -62.13 15.91
CA SER A 417 19.75 -63.21 15.76
C SER A 417 19.17 -64.59 16.05
N LYS A 418 18.24 -64.70 17.00
CA LYS A 418 17.57 -65.97 17.34
C LYS A 418 16.52 -66.38 16.29
N PHE A 419 15.94 -65.42 15.56
CA PHE A 419 15.02 -65.67 14.44
C PHE A 419 15.74 -65.95 13.11
N LEU A 420 17.00 -65.54 12.97
CA LEU A 420 17.83 -65.74 11.77
C LEU A 420 18.78 -66.94 11.85
N THR A 421 18.90 -67.59 13.01
CA THR A 421 19.52 -68.92 13.13
C THR A 421 18.44 -70.00 13.08
N PRO A 422 18.40 -70.87 12.05
CA PRO A 422 17.42 -71.97 11.97
C PRO A 422 17.56 -72.98 13.11
#